data_AF-A0A8E0RE66-F1
#
_entry.id   AF-A0A8E0RE66-F1
#
_cell.length_a   1.000
_cell.length_b   1.000
_cell.length_c   1.000
_cell.angle_alpha   90.00
_cell.angle_beta   90.00
_cell.angle_gamma   90.00
#
_symmetry.space_group_name_H-M   'P 1'
#
loop_
_entity.id
_entity.type
_entity.pdbx_description
1 polymer ?
#
loop_
_entity_poly.entity_id
_entity_poly.type
_entity_poly.pdbx_seq_one_letter_code
_entity_poly.pdbx_strand_id
1 'polypeptide(L)'
;MKKRLVIIGVICFVTFVVFGIIWINKGDKMVQLTEYGKQVAFLQAHEEEMTKEAFEVDGKFWATDIKYDWDSVKVEYVGLVDSKAFGLNILVNYKVIKTGENSTDILSIKTDVKKLNSFEVIGFNN
;
A
#
# COMPACT_ATOMS: atom_id res chain seq x y z
N MET A 1 -49.53 -28.96 -4.36
CA MET A 1 -48.09 -29.26 -4.44
C MET A 1 -47.26 -28.15 -5.13
N LYS A 2 -47.72 -27.56 -6.24
CA LYS A 2 -47.00 -26.49 -6.99
C LYS A 2 -46.64 -25.24 -6.16
N LYS A 3 -47.56 -24.71 -5.33
CA LYS A 3 -47.33 -23.49 -4.53
C LYS A 3 -46.23 -23.62 -3.46
N ARG A 4 -46.07 -24.81 -2.84
CA ARG A 4 -45.03 -25.06 -1.82
C ARG A 4 -43.62 -25.15 -2.45
N LEU A 5 -43.54 -25.68 -3.67
CA LEU A 5 -42.28 -25.81 -4.40
C LEU A 5 -41.75 -24.46 -4.90
N VAL A 6 -42.67 -23.55 -5.30
CA VAL A 6 -42.32 -22.17 -5.66
C VAL A 6 -41.81 -21.39 -4.45
N ILE A 7 -42.44 -21.53 -3.28
CA ILE A 7 -42.02 -20.82 -2.05
C ILE A 7 -40.64 -21.31 -1.58
N ILE A 8 -40.37 -22.62 -1.62
CA ILE A 8 -39.04 -23.16 -1.27
C ILE A 8 -37.97 -22.64 -2.24
N GLY A 9 -38.28 -22.60 -3.55
CA GLY A 9 -37.38 -22.04 -4.55
C GLY A 9 -37.06 -20.56 -4.31
N VAL A 10 -38.06 -19.76 -3.95
CA VAL A 10 -37.87 -18.33 -3.64
C VAL A 10 -37.02 -18.13 -2.38
N ILE A 11 -37.24 -18.93 -1.33
CA ILE A 11 -36.46 -18.83 -0.08
C ILE A 11 -35.00 -19.23 -0.32
N CYS A 12 -34.74 -20.32 -1.07
CA CYS A 12 -33.39 -20.73 -1.42
C CYS A 12 -32.67 -19.69 -2.29
N PHE A 13 -33.38 -19.02 -3.19
CA PHE A 13 -32.79 -17.96 -4.01
C PHE A 13 -32.42 -16.74 -3.17
N VAL A 14 -33.29 -16.32 -2.24
CA VAL A 14 -33.02 -15.19 -1.35
C VAL A 14 -31.83 -15.48 -0.42
N THR A 15 -31.72 -16.68 0.14
CA THR A 15 -30.59 -17.02 1.00
C THR A 15 -29.27 -17.07 0.22
N PHE A 16 -29.26 -17.63 -1.00
CA PHE A 16 -28.05 -17.69 -1.83
C PHE A 16 -27.53 -16.30 -2.21
N VAL A 17 -28.44 -15.36 -2.52
CA VAL A 17 -28.08 -13.96 -2.83
C VAL A 17 -27.48 -13.25 -1.60
N VAL A 18 -28.08 -13.43 -0.42
CA VAL A 18 -27.58 -12.78 0.81
C VAL A 18 -26.22 -13.35 1.24
N PHE A 19 -26.02 -14.67 1.17
CA PHE A 19 -24.73 -15.28 1.52
C PHE A 19 -23.62 -14.93 0.51
N GLY A 20 -23.95 -14.77 -0.78
CA GLY A 20 -22.98 -14.34 -1.80
C GLY A 20 -22.43 -12.94 -1.54
N ILE A 21 -23.27 -11.99 -1.12
CA ILE A 21 -22.85 -10.59 -0.87
C ILE A 21 -21.91 -10.49 0.34
N ILE A 22 -22.12 -11.30 1.38
CA ILE A 22 -21.29 -11.27 2.60
C ILE A 22 -19.87 -11.84 2.34
N TRP A 23 -19.74 -12.82 1.45
CA TRP A 23 -18.44 -13.41 1.09
C TRP A 23 -17.57 -12.46 0.26
N ILE A 24 -18.17 -11.72 -0.68
CA ILE A 24 -17.44 -10.79 -1.56
C ILE A 24 -16.68 -9.73 -0.75
N ASN A 25 -17.30 -9.16 0.30
CA ASN A 25 -16.69 -8.10 1.11
C ASN A 25 -15.58 -8.58 2.07
N LYS A 26 -15.54 -9.86 2.43
CA LYS A 26 -14.47 -10.42 3.29
C LYS A 26 -13.21 -10.77 2.51
N GLY A 27 -13.36 -11.27 1.28
CA GLY A 27 -12.24 -11.61 0.41
C GLY A 27 -11.34 -10.41 0.12
N ASP A 28 -11.94 -9.28 -0.24
CA ASP A 28 -11.20 -8.07 -0.60
C ASP A 28 -10.34 -7.52 0.54
N LYS A 29 -10.81 -7.60 1.79
CA LYS A 29 -10.04 -7.11 2.96
C LYS A 29 -8.84 -8.00 3.28
N MET A 30 -9.00 -9.32 3.18
CA MET A 30 -7.89 -10.26 3.41
C MET A 30 -6.84 -10.20 2.31
N VAL A 31 -7.27 -10.03 1.06
CA VAL A 31 -6.37 -9.82 -0.08
C VAL A 31 -5.58 -8.51 0.09
N GLN A 32 -6.23 -7.41 0.48
CA GLN A 32 -5.55 -6.13 0.75
C GLN A 32 -4.49 -6.23 1.86
N LEU A 33 -4.79 -6.91 2.97
CA LEU A 33 -3.81 -7.13 4.05
C LEU A 33 -2.60 -7.96 3.59
N THR A 34 -2.83 -8.92 2.68
CA THR A 34 -1.76 -9.77 2.14
C THR A 34 -0.93 -9.02 1.11
N GLU A 35 -1.56 -8.22 0.26
CA GLU A 35 -0.89 -7.36 -0.72
C GLU A 35 -0.03 -6.30 -0.03
N TYR A 36 -0.54 -5.67 1.03
CA TYR A 36 0.19 -4.72 1.86
C TYR A 36 1.49 -5.31 2.42
N GLY A 37 1.42 -6.48 3.06
CA GLY A 37 2.62 -7.12 3.64
C GLY A 37 3.69 -7.44 2.58
N LYS A 38 3.27 -7.82 1.37
CA LYS A 38 4.19 -8.08 0.26
C LYS A 38 4.87 -6.82 -0.26
N GLN A 39 4.15 -5.69 -0.27
CA GLN A 39 4.72 -4.40 -0.69
C GLN A 39 5.78 -3.91 0.30
N VAL A 40 5.50 -4.01 1.60
CA VAL A 40 6.48 -3.64 2.64
C VAL A 40 7.73 -4.50 2.51
N ALA A 41 7.58 -5.81 2.36
CA ALA A 41 8.70 -6.72 2.15
C ALA A 41 9.49 -6.40 0.86
N PHE A 42 8.78 -6.03 -0.22
CA PHE A 42 9.41 -5.62 -1.48
C PHE A 42 10.23 -4.33 -1.31
N LEU A 43 9.70 -3.32 -0.64
CA LEU A 43 10.41 -2.06 -0.40
C LEU A 43 11.60 -2.24 0.55
N GLN A 44 11.47 -3.07 1.59
CA GLN A 44 12.58 -3.45 2.47
C GLN A 44 13.71 -4.14 1.69
N ALA A 45 13.37 -5.00 0.73
CA ALA A 45 14.36 -5.66 -0.13
C ALA A 45 15.07 -4.70 -1.10
N HIS A 46 14.45 -3.56 -1.44
CA HIS A 46 14.98 -2.54 -2.34
C HIS A 46 15.29 -1.22 -1.60
N GLU A 47 15.56 -1.28 -0.29
CA GLU A 47 15.78 -0.10 0.55
C GLU A 47 16.95 0.76 0.04
N GLU A 48 18.02 0.15 -0.49
CA GLU A 48 19.16 0.87 -1.05
C GLU A 48 18.80 1.65 -2.32
N GLU A 49 18.04 1.04 -3.23
CA GLU A 49 17.61 1.69 -4.48
C GLU A 49 16.65 2.84 -4.19
N MET A 50 15.69 2.61 -3.30
CA MET A 50 14.76 3.63 -2.82
C MET A 50 15.50 4.80 -2.16
N THR A 51 16.52 4.51 -1.36
CA THR A 51 17.33 5.53 -0.69
C THR A 51 18.11 6.38 -1.70
N LYS A 52 18.68 5.76 -2.74
CA LYS A 52 19.32 6.49 -3.84
C LYS A 52 18.33 7.40 -4.54
N GLU A 53 17.18 6.88 -4.96
CA GLU A 53 16.17 7.66 -5.67
C GLU A 53 15.65 8.85 -4.86
N ALA A 54 15.49 8.69 -3.54
CA ALA A 54 14.99 9.75 -2.66
C ALA A 54 16.05 10.78 -2.24
N PHE A 55 17.28 10.33 -1.97
CA PHE A 55 18.29 11.14 -1.29
C PHE A 55 19.51 11.50 -2.15
N GLU A 56 19.60 11.01 -3.38
CA GLU A 56 20.69 11.30 -4.31
C GLU A 56 20.24 12.28 -5.39
N VAL A 57 20.99 13.37 -5.55
CA VAL A 57 20.81 14.35 -6.62
C VAL A 57 22.15 14.56 -7.30
N ASP A 58 22.19 14.47 -8.63
CA ASP A 58 23.41 14.63 -9.44
C ASP A 58 24.60 13.76 -8.97
N GLY A 59 24.34 12.52 -8.56
CA GLY A 59 25.38 11.59 -8.11
C GLY A 59 25.85 11.79 -6.67
N LYS A 60 25.17 12.64 -5.89
CA LYS A 60 25.57 13.00 -4.53
C LYS A 60 24.38 12.93 -3.58
N PHE A 61 24.61 12.28 -2.44
CA PHE A 61 23.65 12.29 -1.34
C PHE A 61 23.59 13.67 -0.69
N TRP A 62 22.39 14.14 -0.36
CA TRP A 62 22.18 15.36 0.41
C TRP A 62 21.88 15.10 1.91
N ALA A 63 21.68 13.84 2.28
CA ALA A 63 21.45 13.38 3.65
C ALA A 63 22.33 12.18 4.03
N THR A 64 22.54 11.99 5.34
CA THR A 64 23.20 10.83 5.98
C THR A 64 22.33 10.28 7.10
N ASP A 65 22.76 9.18 7.74
CA ASP A 65 22.07 8.58 8.89
C ASP A 65 20.58 8.27 8.62
N ILE A 66 20.26 7.91 7.38
CA ILE A 66 18.90 7.65 6.90
C ILE A 66 18.36 6.39 7.57
N LYS A 67 17.20 6.51 8.22
CA LYS A 67 16.52 5.44 8.97
C LYS A 67 15.03 5.47 8.69
N TYR A 68 14.55 4.38 8.12
CA TYR A 68 13.13 4.14 7.86
C TYR A 68 12.45 3.58 9.10
N ASP A 69 11.33 4.19 9.49
CA ASP A 69 10.43 3.63 10.51
C ASP A 69 9.41 2.73 9.80
N TRP A 70 9.77 1.46 9.60
CA TRP A 70 8.93 0.48 8.92
C TRP A 70 7.61 0.19 9.64
N ASP A 71 7.53 0.47 10.94
CA ASP A 71 6.29 0.34 11.72
C ASP A 71 5.33 1.52 11.48
N SER A 72 5.84 2.64 10.95
CA SER A 72 5.05 3.83 10.61
C SER A 72 4.34 3.76 9.25
N VAL A 73 4.57 2.70 8.46
CA VAL A 73 4.08 2.61 7.08
C VAL A 73 2.54 2.71 7.04
N LYS A 74 2.05 3.64 6.23
CA LYS A 74 0.62 3.86 5.98
C LYS A 74 0.30 3.72 4.51
N VAL A 75 -0.82 3.07 4.23
CA VAL A 75 -1.36 2.97 2.87
C VAL A 75 -2.09 4.26 2.52
N GLU A 76 -1.69 4.86 1.40
CA GLU A 76 -2.39 5.97 0.77
C GLU A 76 -2.99 5.51 -0.57
N TYR A 77 -4.29 5.75 -0.76
CA TYR A 77 -4.97 5.43 -2.01
C TYR A 77 -4.80 6.57 -3.00
N VAL A 78 -3.99 6.38 -4.04
CA VAL A 78 -3.78 7.37 -5.09
C VAL A 78 -4.67 7.03 -6.29
N GLY A 79 -5.94 7.47 -6.27
CA GLY A 79 -6.81 7.46 -7.45
C GLY A 79 -8.32 7.31 -7.21
N LEU A 80 -9.10 8.19 -7.85
CA LEU A 80 -10.54 8.05 -8.08
C LEU A 80 -10.78 6.94 -9.11
N VAL A 81 -11.50 5.89 -8.71
CA VAL A 81 -12.12 4.85 -9.57
C VAL A 81 -11.13 4.05 -10.45
N ASP A 82 -10.92 2.78 -10.06
CA ASP A 82 -10.36 1.67 -10.85
C ASP A 82 -8.86 1.59 -11.18
N SER A 83 -8.00 2.54 -10.80
CA SER A 83 -6.55 2.34 -10.80
C SER A 83 -5.99 2.32 -9.37
N LYS A 84 -5.97 1.15 -8.74
CA LYS A 84 -5.42 0.94 -7.40
C LYS A 84 -3.88 1.07 -7.40
N ALA A 85 -3.36 2.29 -7.51
CA ALA A 85 -1.99 2.59 -7.09
C ALA A 85 -2.04 2.74 -5.56
N PHE A 86 -1.49 1.76 -4.84
CA PHE A 86 -1.32 1.87 -3.40
C PHE A 86 -0.01 2.63 -3.19
N GLY A 87 -0.14 3.92 -2.91
CA GLY A 87 0.94 4.70 -2.33
C GLY A 87 1.21 4.21 -0.92
N LEU A 88 2.46 4.24 -0.50
CA LEU A 88 2.91 3.95 0.84
C LEU A 88 3.64 5.17 1.37
N ASN A 89 3.28 5.58 2.57
CA ASN A 89 3.91 6.67 3.29
C ASN A 89 4.70 6.08 4.44
N ILE A 90 6.00 6.36 4.49
CA ILE A 90 6.90 5.90 5.55
C ILE A 90 7.58 7.10 6.19
N LEU A 91 7.65 7.12 7.51
CA LEU A 91 8.41 8.12 8.23
C LEU A 91 9.90 7.81 8.09
N VAL A 92 10.68 8.80 7.70
CA VAL A 92 12.12 8.66 7.50
C VAL A 92 12.85 9.72 8.31
N ASN A 93 13.78 9.26 9.13
CA ASN A 93 14.66 10.11 9.91
C ASN A 93 16.02 10.17 9.23
N TYR A 94 16.58 11.36 9.09
CA TYR A 94 17.87 11.53 8.43
C TYR A 94 18.57 12.78 8.95
N LYS A 95 19.84 12.93 8.61
CA LYS A 95 20.66 14.09 8.92
C LYS A 95 21.03 14.82 7.64
N VAL A 96 20.68 16.09 7.55
CA VAL A 96 21.03 16.93 6.38
C VAL A 96 22.54 17.17 6.38
N ILE A 97 23.24 16.84 5.29
CA ILE A 97 24.70 16.98 5.23
C ILE A 97 25.11 18.45 5.33
N LYS A 98 24.38 19.34 4.66
CA LYS A 98 24.72 20.76 4.55
C LYS A 98 24.60 21.50 5.89
N THR A 99 23.58 21.21 6.68
CA THR A 99 23.32 21.91 7.96
C THR A 99 23.75 21.10 9.18
N GLY A 100 23.87 19.78 9.04
CA GLY A 100 24.11 18.86 10.16
C GLY A 100 22.89 18.64 11.05
N GLU A 101 21.73 19.17 10.69
CA GLU A 101 20.49 19.05 11.45
C GLU A 101 19.83 17.70 11.21
N ASN A 102 19.15 17.20 12.25
CA ASN A 102 18.29 16.03 12.13
C ASN A 102 16.93 16.48 11.58
N SER A 103 16.37 15.68 10.69
CA SER A 103 15.07 15.90 10.08
C SER A 103 14.27 14.61 10.07
N THR A 104 12.96 14.77 10.10
CA THR A 104 11.99 13.67 10.05
C THR A 104 10.90 14.08 9.09
N ASP A 105 10.76 13.36 7.98
CA ASP A 105 9.74 13.62 6.96
C ASP A 105 9.00 12.33 6.60
N ILE A 106 7.89 12.48 5.90
CA ILE A 106 7.15 11.35 5.32
C ILE A 106 7.62 11.17 3.88
N LEU A 107 8.21 10.02 3.58
CA LEU A 107 8.53 9.63 2.21
C LEU A 107 7.32 8.91 1.60
N SER A 108 6.80 9.45 0.50
CA SER A 108 5.70 8.85 -0.26
C SER A 108 6.24 8.05 -1.44
N ILE A 109 5.81 6.80 -1.54
CA ILE A 109 6.31 5.82 -2.50
C ILE A 109 5.13 5.17 -3.20
N LYS A 110 5.14 5.14 -4.52
CA LYS A 110 4.16 4.41 -5.31
C LYS A 110 4.69 3.02 -5.66
N THR A 111 3.84 2.00 -5.53
CA THR A 111 4.21 0.63 -5.90
C THR A 111 3.12 -0.02 -6.76
N ASP A 112 3.52 -0.89 -7.71
CA ASP A 112 2.57 -1.76 -8.42
C ASP A 112 2.26 -2.98 -7.55
N VAL A 113 1.06 -2.99 -6.99
CA VAL A 113 0.61 -4.00 -6.02
C VAL A 113 0.46 -5.39 -6.64
N LYS A 114 0.19 -5.45 -7.94
CA LYS A 114 -0.07 -6.71 -8.64
C LYS A 114 1.22 -7.37 -9.10
N LYS A 115 2.21 -6.57 -9.52
CA LYS A 115 3.45 -7.08 -10.10
C LYS A 115 4.64 -7.03 -9.15
N LEU A 116 4.65 -6.08 -8.19
CA LEU A 116 5.74 -5.85 -7.22
C LEU A 116 7.12 -5.93 -7.87
N ASN A 117 7.28 -5.25 -9.01
CA ASN A 117 8.49 -5.28 -9.81
C ASN A 117 9.09 -3.88 -10.00
N SER A 118 8.43 -2.84 -9.49
CA SER A 118 8.86 -1.46 -9.57
C SER A 118 8.25 -0.64 -8.45
N PHE A 119 9.00 0.37 -8.01
CA PHE A 119 8.53 1.45 -7.17
C PHE A 119 8.90 2.79 -7.82
N GLU A 120 8.29 3.87 -7.33
CA GLU A 120 8.59 5.25 -7.74
C GLU A 120 8.52 6.11 -6.47
N VAL A 121 9.58 6.86 -6.19
CA VAL A 121 9.60 7.84 -5.10
C VAL A 121 8.83 9.08 -5.56
N ILE A 122 7.71 9.36 -4.90
CA ILE A 122 6.88 10.54 -5.20
C ILE A 122 7.55 11.79 -4.62
N GLY A 123 8.10 11.68 -3.40
CA GLY A 123 8.80 12.77 -2.72
C GLY A 123 8.54 12.81 -1.21
N PHE A 124 9.05 13.85 -0.58
CA PHE A 124 8.87 14.12 0.85
C PHE A 124 7.65 15.01 1.09
N ASN A 125 6.84 14.60 2.06
CA ASN A 125 5.68 15.33 2.58
C ASN A 125 5.93 15.69 4.05
N ASN A 126 5.45 16.88 4.43
CA ASN A 126 5.61 17.47 5.76
C ASN A 126 4.23 17.69 6.41
#